data_AF-A0A4Y2DSA2-F1
#
_entry.id   AF-A0A4Y2DSA2-F1
#
_cell.length_a   1.000
_cell.length_b   1.000
_cell.length_c   1.000
_cell.angle_alpha   90.00
_cell.angle_beta   90.00
_cell.angle_gamma   90.00
#
_symmetry.space_group_name_H-M   'P 1'
#
loop_
_entity.id
_entity.type
_entity.pdbx_description
1 polymer ?
#
loop_
_entity_poly.entity_id
_entity_poly.type
_entity_poly.pdbx_seq_one_letter_code
_entity_poly.pdbx_strand_id
1 'polypeptide(L)' 'GKNLDRASQESDVFVRIGTSHCNVTSLSRSQLTCRPSKTQPPSRDANGVPDPRKIPEVW' A
#
# COMPACT_ATOMS: atom_id res chain seq x y z
N GLY A 1 7.71 13.26 2.34
CA GLY A 1 7.14 13.95 3.52
C GLY A 1 8.24 14.69 4.27
N LYS A 2 7.99 15.18 5.48
CA LYS A 2 9.01 15.72 6.40
C LYS A 2 8.76 15.22 7.82
N ASN A 3 9.83 14.95 8.57
CA ASN A 3 9.82 14.46 9.95
C ASN A 3 8.99 13.19 10.18
N LEU A 4 8.96 12.28 9.20
CA LEU A 4 8.15 11.05 9.28
C LEU A 4 8.63 10.13 10.42
N ASP A 5 9.94 9.98 10.55
CA ASP A 5 10.64 9.26 11.62
C ASP A 5 10.31 9.76 13.04
N ARG A 6 9.93 11.03 13.17
CA ARG A 6 9.53 11.63 14.46
C ARG A 6 8.04 11.53 14.74
N ALA A 7 7.24 11.38 13.70
CA ALA A 7 5.78 11.36 13.79
C ALA A 7 5.23 9.93 13.92
N SER A 8 5.96 8.93 13.41
CA SER A 8 5.50 7.54 13.37
C SER A 8 6.68 6.57 13.34
N GLN A 9 6.44 5.32 13.71
CA GLN A 9 7.36 4.20 13.48
C GLN A 9 6.90 3.37 12.28
N GLU A 10 7.76 2.47 11.80
CA GLU A 10 7.45 1.57 10.67
C GLU A 10 6.22 0.71 10.94
N SER A 11 6.02 0.27 12.19
CA SER A 11 4.86 -0.51 12.65
C SER A 11 3.54 0.28 12.64
N ASP A 12 3.63 1.60 12.71
CA ASP A 12 2.47 2.48 12.87
C ASP A 12 1.88 2.88 11.49
N VAL A 13 2.55 2.49 10.40
CA VAL A 13 2.19 2.88 9.03
C VAL A 13 1.72 1.69 8.21
N PHE A 14 0.50 1.81 7.68
CA PHE A 14 -0.08 0.82 6.76
C PHE A 14 -0.17 1.40 5.35
N VAL A 15 0.68 0.92 4.45
CA VAL A 15 0.63 1.32 3.03
C VAL A 15 -0.24 0.34 2.26
N ARG A 16 -1.24 0.86 1.54
CA ARG A 16 -2.15 0.07 0.71
C ARG A 16 -1.99 0.42 -0.77
N ILE A 17 -1.79 -0.60 -1.60
CA ILE A 17 -1.68 -0.50 -3.05
C ILE A 17 -2.82 -1.30 -3.66
N GLY A 18 -3.78 -0.61 -4.29
CA GLY A 18 -5.04 -1.23 -4.74
C GLY A 18 -5.83 -1.81 -3.56
N THR A 19 -5.96 -3.13 -3.53
CA THR A 19 -6.63 -3.91 -2.47
C THR A 19 -5.65 -4.66 -1.56
N SER A 20 -4.34 -4.60 -1.83
CA SER A 20 -3.29 -5.29 -1.07
C SER A 20 -2.47 -4.34 -0.19
N HIS A 21 -1.87 -4.88 0.86
CA HIS A 21 -0.92 -4.16 1.71
C HIS A 21 0.51 -4.27 1.19
N CYS A 22 1.30 -3.20 1.40
CA CYS A 22 2.72 -3.15 1.13
C CYS A 22 3.48 -3.32 2.44
N ASN A 23 4.49 -4.19 2.48
CA ASN A 23 5.28 -4.41 3.69
C ASN A 23 6.25 -3.23 3.85
N VAL A 24 6.04 -2.39 4.85
CA VAL A 24 6.95 -1.27 5.15
C VAL A 24 8.29 -1.85 5.61
N THR A 25 9.37 -1.39 4.98
CA THR A 25 10.74 -1.90 5.24
C THR A 25 11.68 -0.84 5.75
N SER A 26 11.39 0.44 5.51
CA SER A 26 12.12 1.51 6.16
C SER A 26 11.31 2.80 6.29
N LEU A 27 11.50 3.52 7.40
CA LEU A 27 11.03 4.89 7.57
C LEU A 27 12.21 5.82 7.87
N SER A 28 12.38 6.84 7.03
CA SER A 28 13.37 7.91 7.22
C SER A 28 12.67 9.25 7.41
N ARG A 29 13.45 10.30 7.71
CA ARG A 29 12.90 11.64 7.96
C ARG A 29 12.01 12.17 6.82
N SER A 30 12.30 11.83 5.57
CA SER A 30 11.57 12.34 4.41
C SER A 30 10.93 11.26 3.54
N GLN A 31 11.32 9.99 3.73
CA GLN A 31 10.96 8.89 2.84
C GLN A 31 10.43 7.69 3.61
N LEU A 32 9.49 6.98 3.00
CA LEU A 32 9.04 5.67 3.41
C LEU A 32 9.33 4.70 2.28
N THR A 33 9.92 3.56 2.59
CA THR A 33 10.16 2.48 1.63
C THR A 33 9.34 1.27 2.03
N CYS A 34 8.65 0.69 1.06
CA CYS A 34 7.88 -0.53 1.26
C CYS A 34 8.09 -1.50 0.09
N ARG A 35 7.88 -2.79 0.34
CA ARG A 35 7.90 -3.85 -0.69
C ARG A 35 6.48 -4.18 -1.14
N PRO A 36 6.12 -3.89 -2.41
CA PRO A 36 4.80 -4.18 -2.93
C PRO A 36 4.48 -5.68 -2.88
N SER A 37 3.17 -5.99 -2.89
CA SER A 37 2.72 -7.37 -3.09
C SER A 37 3.26 -7.92 -4.41
N LYS A 38 3.79 -9.14 -4.38
CA LYS A 38 4.24 -9.85 -5.59
C LYS A 38 3.08 -10.40 -6.42
N THR A 39 1.92 -10.59 -5.78
CA THR A 39 0.69 -11.01 -6.44
C THR A 39 -0.14 -9.79 -6.80
N GLN A 40 -0.69 -9.82 -8.02
CA GLN A 40 -1.62 -8.80 -8.49
C GLN A 40 -2.83 -8.70 -7.54
N PRO A 41 -3.07 -7.54 -6.90
CA PRO A 41 -4.28 -7.33 -6.11
C PRO A 41 -5.53 -7.47 -6.98
N PRO A 42 -6.64 -7.99 -6.43
CA PRO A 42 -7.92 -7.98 -7.12
C PRO A 42 -8.43 -6.57 -7.41
N SER A 43 -9.24 -6.46 -8.45
CA SER A 43 -9.94 -5.23 -8.80
C SER A 43 -10.95 -4.83 -7.75
N ARG A 44 -11.46 -3.61 -7.87
CA ARG A 44 -12.65 -3.16 -7.15
C ARG A 44 -13.83 -3.09 -8.10
N ASP A 45 -14.99 -3.51 -7.63
CA ASP A 45 -16.24 -3.31 -8.35
C ASP A 45 -16.71 -1.85 -8.28
N ALA A 46 -17.87 -1.55 -8.88
CA ALA A 46 -18.46 -0.21 -8.89
C ALA A 46 -18.81 0.33 -7.48
N ASN A 47 -18.93 -0.54 -6.48
CA ASN A 47 -19.18 -0.19 -5.09
C ASN A 47 -17.89 -0.07 -4.27
N GLY A 48 -16.73 -0.26 -4.90
CA GLY A 48 -15.42 -0.21 -4.26
C GLY A 48 -15.05 -1.48 -3.50
N VAL A 49 -15.81 -2.57 -3.63
CA VAL A 49 -15.58 -3.86 -2.97
C VAL A 49 -14.57 -4.66 -3.78
N PRO A 50 -13.57 -5.32 -3.15
CA PRO A 50 -12.65 -6.19 -3.85
C PRO A 50 -13.37 -7.35 -4.55
N ASP A 51 -13.19 -7.50 -5.86
CA ASP A 51 -13.68 -8.64 -6.63
C ASP A 51 -12.51 -9.60 -6.93
N PRO A 52 -12.41 -10.74 -6.23
CA PRO A 52 -11.29 -11.69 -6.41
C PRO A 52 -11.24 -12.32 -7.80
N ARG A 53 -12.29 -12.18 -8.61
CA ARG A 53 -12.36 -12.76 -9.96
C ARG A 53 -11.86 -11.82 -11.05
N LYS A 54 -11.53 -10.57 -10.71
CA LYS A 54 -11.12 -9.55 -11.68
C LYS A 54 -9.78 -8.96 -11.31
N ILE A 55 -8.98 -8.64 -12.33
CA ILE A 55 -7.76 -7.84 -12.18
C ILE A 55 -8.07 -6.36 -12.42
N PRO A 56 -7.38 -5.42 -11.76
CA PRO A 56 -7.50 -3.99 -12.02
C PRO A 56 -7.19 -3.66 -13.47
N GLU A 57 -7.97 -2.76 -14.06
CA GLU A 57 -7.73 -2.25 -15.41
C GLU A 57 -6.64 -1.18 -15.39
N VAL A 58 -5.77 -1.19 -16.41
CA VAL A 58 -4.74 -0.17 -16.65
C VAL A 58 -5.12 0.58 -17.93
N TRP A 59 -5.36 1.89 -17.81
CA TRP A 59 -5.72 2.79 -18.90
C TRP A 59 -4.60 3.79 -19.15
#